data_AF-A0A3N6A2A3-F1
#
_entry.id   AF-A0A3N6A2A3-F1
#
_cell.length_a   1.000
_cell.length_b   1.000
_cell.length_c   1.000
_cell.angle_alpha   90.00
_cell.angle_beta   90.00
_cell.angle_gamma   90.00
#
_symmetry.space_group_name_H-M   'P 1'
#
loop_
_entity.id
_entity.type
_entity.pdbx_description
1 polymer ?
#
loop_
_entity_poly.entity_id
_entity_poly.type
_entity_poly.pdbx_seq_one_letter_code
_entity_poly.pdbx_strand_id
1 'polypeptide(L)' 'PLVWLALVSLDTAGAATVNLRAPVVINPRTMLGCQVVAAENPYPLRHALARPAVS' A
#
# COMPACT_ATOMS: atom_id res chain seq x y z
N PRO A 1 17.66 3.72 -6.79
CA PRO A 1 16.79 3.04 -5.80
C PRO A 1 15.37 2.91 -6.38
N LEU A 2 14.63 1.85 -6.05
CA LEU A 2 13.20 1.74 -6.39
C LEU A 2 12.36 2.50 -5.36
N VAL A 3 11.22 3.02 -5.78
CA VAL A 3 10.22 3.62 -4.90
C VAL A 3 9.12 2.59 -4.63
N TRP A 4 8.79 2.40 -3.36
CA TRP A 4 7.78 1.46 -2.90
C TRP A 4 6.60 2.23 -2.33
N LEU A 5 5.42 2.00 -2.90
CA LEU A 5 4.18 2.64 -2.50
C LEU A 5 3.15 1.57 -2.18
N ALA A 6 2.24 1.87 -1.27
CA ALA A 6 1.09 1.02 -0.96
C ALA A 6 -0.20 1.81 -1.14
N LEU A 7 -1.24 1.15 -1.63
CA LEU A 7 -2.54 1.80 -1.83
C LEU A 7 -3.29 1.89 -0.50
N VAL A 8 -3.76 3.09 -0.18
CA VAL A 8 -4.59 3.36 1.00
C VAL A 8 -6.04 3.52 0.56
N SER A 9 -6.93 2.78 1.22
CA SER A 9 -8.38 2.91 1.08
C SER A 9 -8.93 3.60 2.33
N LEU A 10 -9.76 4.61 2.12
CA LEU A 10 -10.53 5.29 3.15
C LEU A 10 -11.99 4.84 3.04
N ASP A 11 -12.61 4.49 4.16
CA ASP A 11 -14.06 4.28 4.20
C ASP A 11 -14.82 5.57 4.52
N THR A 12 -16.16 5.49 4.49
CA THR A 12 -17.04 6.64 4.77
C THR A 12 -16.99 7.11 6.23
N ALA A 13 -16.48 6.30 7.15
CA ALA A 13 -16.29 6.64 8.56
C ALA A 13 -14.89 7.20 8.85
N GLY A 14 -14.03 7.31 7.83
CA GLY A 14 -12.66 7.81 7.94
C GLY A 14 -11.64 6.76 8.41
N ALA A 15 -12.01 5.48 8.47
CA ALA A 15 -11.05 4.43 8.74
C ALA A 15 -10.15 4.21 7.52
N ALA A 16 -8.84 4.20 7.76
CA ALA A 16 -7.84 4.02 6.71
C ALA A 16 -7.29 2.59 6.76
N THR A 17 -7.25 1.92 5.61
CA THR A 17 -6.61 0.61 5.45
C THR A 17 -5.61 0.64 4.31
N VAL A 18 -4.52 -0.11 4.43
CA VAL A 18 -3.48 -0.22 3.40
C VAL A 18 -3.44 -1.64 2.83
N ASN A 19 -3.27 -1.73 1.50
CA ASN A 19 -3.04 -2.98 0.80
C ASN A 19 -1.55 -3.35 0.85
N LEU A 20 -1.20 -4.26 1.75
CA LEU A 20 0.16 -4.80 1.88
C LEU A 20 0.42 -5.98 0.95
N ARG A 21 -0.61 -6.52 0.28
CA ARG A 21 -0.49 -7.68 -0.60
C ARG A 21 0.03 -7.32 -1.99
N ALA A 22 -0.21 -6.09 -2.44
CA ALA A 22 0.10 -5.63 -3.79
C ALA A 22 0.77 -4.24 -3.80
N PRO A 23 2.04 -4.12 -3.35
CA PRO A 23 2.75 -2.85 -3.43
C PRO A 23 2.92 -2.40 -4.89
N VAL A 24 2.90 -1.09 -5.09
CA VAL A 24 3.29 -0.43 -6.33
C VAL A 24 4.79 -0.15 -6.26
N VAL A 25 5.54 -0.64 -7.24
CA VAL A 25 6.98 -0.44 -7.35
C VAL A 25 7.26 0.43 -8.57
N ILE A 26 7.96 1.55 -8.38
CA ILE A 26 8.33 2.46 -9.46
C ILE A 26 9.85 2.49 -9.60
N ASN A 27 10.35 2.38 -10.83
CA ASN A 27 11.75 2.70 -11.17
C ASN A 27 11.83 4.16 -11.64
N PRO A 28 12.35 5.10 -10.80
CA PRO A 28 12.34 6.52 -11.14
C PRO A 28 13.24 6.87 -12.34
N ARG A 29 14.21 6.00 -12.67
CA ARG A 29 15.11 6.23 -13.81
C ARG A 29 14.42 6.04 -15.15
N THR A 30 13.42 5.16 -15.20
CA THR A 30 12.70 4.81 -16.43
C THR A 30 11.24 5.26 -16.41
N MET A 31 10.76 5.77 -15.26
CA MET A 31 9.36 6.14 -15.05
C MET A 31 8.37 4.99 -15.35
N LEU A 32 8.83 3.75 -15.15
CA LEU A 32 7.99 2.56 -15.28
C LEU A 32 7.60 2.08 -13.88
N GLY A 33 6.34 1.67 -13.74
CA GLY A 33 5.81 1.13 -12.50
C GLY A 33 4.97 -0.13 -12.73
N CYS A 34 4.93 -0.99 -11.72
CA CYS A 34 4.07 -2.17 -11.69
C CYS A 34 3.48 -2.40 -10.29
N GLN A 35 2.36 -3.13 -10.23
CA GLN A 35 1.90 -3.74 -8.99
C GLN A 35 2.46 -5.15 -8.89
N VAL A 36 3.12 -5.45 -7.79
CA VAL A 36 3.69 -6.77 -7.54
C VAL A 36 2.70 -7.56 -6.70
N VAL A 37 2.12 -8.61 -7.27
CA VAL A 37 1.22 -9.53 -6.55
C VAL A 37 1.91 -10.88 -6.44
N ALA A 38 2.32 -11.27 -5.23
CA ALA A 38 2.89 -12.59 -4.98
C ALA A 38 1.78 -13.63 -4.76
N ALA A 39 1.94 -14.82 -5.33
CA ALA A 39 0.98 -15.92 -5.22
C ALA A 39 0.80 -16.35 -3.75
N GLU A 40 1.92 -16.56 -3.06
CA GLU A 40 1.97 -16.73 -1.60
C GLU A 40 2.40 -15.40 -0.98
N ASN A 41 1.52 -14.83 -0.16
CA ASN A 41 1.82 -13.58 0.55
C ASN A 41 1.17 -13.62 1.94
N PRO A 42 1.96 -13.55 3.03
CA PRO A 42 1.43 -13.53 4.39
C PRO A 42 0.78 -12.19 4.75
N TYR A 43 0.98 -11.15 3.93
CA TYR A 43 0.49 -9.81 4.21
C TYR A 43 -0.99 -9.63 3.82
N PRO A 44 -1.77 -8.96 4.68
CA PRO A 44 -3.20 -8.79 4.45
C PRO A 44 -3.50 -7.75 3.36
N LEU A 45 -4.64 -7.95 2.69
CA LEU A 45 -5.19 -6.99 1.73
C LEU A 45 -5.68 -5.70 2.40
N ARG A 46 -6.14 -5.77 3.65
CA ARG A 46 -6.66 -4.65 4.44
C ARG A 46 -5.98 -4.63 5.79
N HIS A 47 -4.80 -4.00 5.85
CA HIS A 47 -4.15 -3.71 7.13
C HIS A 47 -4.66 -2.37 7.64
N ALA A 48 -5.15 -2.30 8.88
CA ALA A 48 -5.56 -1.02 9.46
C ALA A 48 -4.33 -0.11 9.59
N LEU A 49 -4.40 1.10 9.03
CA LEU A 49 -3.45 2.14 9.36
C LEU A 49 -3.85 2.68 10.74
N ALA A 50 -2.93 2.67 11.68
CA ALA A 50 -3.19 3.25 12.99
C ALA A 50 -3.72 4.68 12.81
N ARG A 51 -4.85 4.99 13.45
CA ARG A 51 -5.37 6.35 13.49
C ARG A 51 -4.24 7.25 14.02
N PRO A 52 -3.82 8.32 13.31
CA PRO A 52 -2.92 9.28 13.91
C PRO A 52 -3.58 9.77 15.20
N ALA A 53 -2.87 9.69 16.32
CA ALA A 53 -3.36 10.26 17.57
C ALA A 53 -3.66 11.74 17.29
N VAL A 54 -4.93 12.11 17.34
CA VAL A 54 -5.32 13.52 17.27
C VAL A 54 -4.82 14.12 18.57
N SER A 55 -3.83 15.00 18.47
CA SER A 55 -3.41 15.89 19.55
C SER A 55 -4.28 17.15 19.58
#